data_AF-A0A970EEN6-F1
#
_entry.id   AF-A0A970EEN6-F1
#
_cell.length_a   1.000
_cell.length_b   1.000
_cell.length_c   1.000
_cell.angle_alpha   90.00
_cell.angle_beta   90.00
_cell.angle_gamma   90.00
#
_symmetry.space_group_name_H-M   'P 1'
#
loop_
_entity.id
_entity.type
_entity.pdbx_description
1 polymer ?
#
loop_
_entity_poly.entity_id
_entity_poly.type
_entity_poly.pdbx_seq_one_letter_code
_entity_poly.pdbx_strand_id
1 'polypeptide(L)'
;MIEDIVLENSSRNIDFLRQFMPKQYILRAAELIHKLKGEKGKALVGITCGFYVNGRAETDGPPGAFFLYNALEMLGFCPYIVTDDYCRGFFEGLSCLFYPDISLNFDLLISVERAGRSKDGRYYNMKKKDITDHTPPIDELFINAKAPTIGIGDGGNEIGMGNFY
;
A
#
# COMPACT_ATOMS: atom_id res chain seq x y z
N MET A 1 1.65 -3.40 -22.88
CA MET A 1 2.47 -2.89 -21.77
C MET A 1 2.05 -3.63 -20.49
N ILE A 2 2.84 -3.60 -19.39
CA ILE A 2 2.46 -4.32 -18.15
C ILE A 2 1.12 -3.80 -17.61
N GLU A 3 0.85 -2.49 -17.78
CA GLU A 3 -0.40 -1.84 -17.42
C GLU A 3 -1.62 -2.46 -18.12
N ASP A 4 -1.47 -2.93 -19.36
CA ASP A 4 -2.58 -3.57 -20.09
C ASP A 4 -2.92 -4.94 -19.48
N ILE A 5 -1.91 -5.68 -19.04
CA ILE A 5 -2.08 -6.99 -18.40
C ILE A 5 -2.74 -6.82 -17.03
N VAL A 6 -2.29 -5.85 -16.23
CA VAL A 6 -2.85 -5.59 -14.90
C VAL A 6 -4.32 -5.15 -14.99
N LEU A 7 -4.68 -4.35 -16.00
CA LEU A 7 -6.04 -3.83 -16.17
C LEU A 7 -6.96 -4.73 -16.99
N GLU A 8 -6.48 -5.85 -17.53
CA GLU A 8 -7.24 -6.74 -18.43
C GLU A 8 -8.57 -7.19 -17.82
N ASN A 9 -8.60 -7.41 -16.50
CA ASN A 9 -9.77 -7.88 -15.76
C ASN A 9 -10.36 -6.80 -14.83
N SER A 10 -10.13 -5.51 -15.12
CA SER A 10 -10.70 -4.41 -14.33
C SER A 10 -12.23 -4.49 -14.32
N SER A 11 -12.82 -4.47 -13.13
CA SER A 11 -14.28 -4.56 -12.93
C SER A 11 -14.84 -3.44 -12.05
N ARG A 12 -13.98 -2.62 -11.44
CA ARG A 12 -14.35 -1.51 -10.54
C ARG A 12 -14.32 -0.13 -11.19
N ASN A 13 -14.18 -0.07 -12.52
CA ASN A 13 -13.99 1.17 -13.31
C ASN A 13 -12.75 1.99 -12.92
N ILE A 14 -11.81 1.40 -12.15
CA ILE A 14 -10.56 2.06 -11.76
C ILE A 14 -9.62 2.27 -12.96
N ASP A 15 -9.82 1.48 -14.02
CA ASP A 15 -9.14 1.64 -15.31
C ASP A 15 -9.42 3.01 -15.96
N PHE A 16 -10.51 3.70 -15.60
CA PHE A 16 -10.73 5.09 -16.01
C PHE A 16 -9.63 6.03 -15.49
N LEU A 17 -9.01 5.74 -14.34
CA LEU A 17 -7.90 6.53 -13.81
C LEU A 17 -6.67 6.48 -14.73
N ARG A 18 -6.53 5.44 -15.55
CA ARG A 18 -5.40 5.26 -16.48
C ARG A 18 -5.17 6.48 -17.37
N GLN A 19 -6.23 7.19 -17.78
CA GLN A 19 -6.10 8.37 -18.64
C GLN A 19 -5.46 9.57 -17.93
N PHE A 20 -5.53 9.61 -16.60
CA PHE A 20 -4.94 10.66 -15.76
C PHE A 20 -3.57 10.23 -15.20
N MET A 21 -3.31 8.93 -15.16
CA MET A 21 -2.05 8.38 -14.67
C MET A 21 -0.89 8.72 -15.63
N PRO A 22 0.33 8.96 -15.11
CA PRO A 22 1.49 9.14 -15.96
C PRO A 22 1.72 7.89 -16.81
N LYS A 23 2.17 8.07 -18.06
CA LYS A 23 2.55 6.94 -18.91
C LYS A 23 3.59 6.07 -18.21
N GLN A 24 3.45 4.74 -18.36
CA GLN A 24 4.36 3.74 -17.82
C GLN A 24 4.48 3.80 -16.29
N TYR A 25 3.38 4.06 -15.60
CA TYR A 25 3.37 4.23 -14.14
C TYR A 25 3.89 3.00 -13.38
N ILE A 26 3.72 1.79 -13.91
CA ILE A 26 4.28 0.57 -13.28
C ILE A 26 5.80 0.56 -13.45
N LEU A 27 6.30 0.86 -14.66
CA LEU A 27 7.74 0.94 -14.90
C LEU A 27 8.38 2.03 -14.03
N ARG A 28 7.74 3.19 -13.90
CA ARG A 28 8.24 4.29 -13.07
C ARG A 28 8.31 3.91 -11.59
N ALA A 29 7.33 3.16 -11.09
CA ALA A 29 7.38 2.61 -9.73
C ALA A 29 8.53 1.60 -9.57
N ALA A 30 8.74 0.71 -10.55
CA ALA A 30 9.85 -0.24 -10.54
C ALA A 30 11.22 0.45 -10.63
N GLU A 31 11.37 1.49 -11.46
CA GLU A 31 12.59 2.30 -11.57
C GLU A 31 12.91 3.05 -10.28
N LEU A 32 11.88 3.59 -9.60
CA LEU A 32 12.02 4.21 -8.29
C LEU A 32 12.58 3.23 -7.25
N ILE A 33 12.02 2.01 -7.20
CA ILE A 33 12.53 0.95 -6.32
C ILE A 33 13.97 0.60 -6.70
N HIS A 34 14.23 0.37 -7.98
CA HIS A 34 15.57 0.01 -8.47
C HIS A 34 16.63 1.07 -8.13
N LYS A 35 16.29 2.35 -8.28
CA LYS A 35 17.21 3.46 -7.96
C LYS A 35 17.60 3.48 -6.48
N LEU A 36 16.66 3.21 -5.57
CA LEU A 36 16.94 3.15 -4.14
C LEU A 36 17.97 2.06 -3.78
N LYS A 37 17.93 0.92 -4.48
CA LYS A 37 18.94 -0.15 -4.33
C LYS A 37 20.35 0.32 -4.71
N GLY A 38 20.45 1.24 -5.68
CA GLY A 38 21.73 1.77 -6.15
C GLY A 38 22.31 2.88 -5.28
N GLU A 39 21.45 3.66 -4.62
CA GLU A 39 21.85 4.82 -3.80
C GLU A 39 22.12 4.47 -2.33
N LYS A 40 21.40 3.47 -1.81
CA LYS A 40 21.49 3.02 -0.43
C LYS A 40 21.79 1.52 -0.44
N GLY A 41 22.47 1.01 0.60
CA GLY A 41 22.69 -0.42 0.78
C GLY A 41 21.37 -1.21 0.98
N LYS A 42 21.24 -1.98 2.07
CA LYS A 42 19.95 -2.61 2.41
C LYS A 42 18.92 -1.56 2.85
N ALA A 43 18.22 -0.92 1.90
CA ALA A 43 17.23 0.10 2.20
C ALA A 43 16.01 -0.50 2.92
N LEU A 44 15.48 0.20 3.92
CA LEU A 44 14.31 -0.22 4.69
C LEU A 44 13.04 0.12 3.92
N VAL A 45 12.19 -0.87 3.65
CA VAL A 45 10.94 -0.67 2.91
C VAL A 45 9.75 -1.01 3.80
N GLY A 46 8.85 -0.06 4.03
CA GLY A 46 7.61 -0.30 4.77
C GLY A 46 6.47 -0.60 3.80
N ILE A 47 5.87 -1.79 3.91
CA ILE A 47 4.75 -2.21 3.08
C ILE A 47 3.49 -2.19 3.95
N THR A 48 2.63 -1.20 3.76
CA THR A 48 1.38 -1.12 4.52
C THR A 48 0.30 -1.93 3.82
N CYS A 49 -0.41 -2.79 4.55
CA CYS A 49 -1.46 -3.60 3.96
C CYS A 49 -2.58 -3.90 4.96
N GLY A 50 -3.81 -4.02 4.44
CA GLY A 50 -4.97 -4.48 5.19
C GLY A 50 -6.11 -3.48 5.15
N PHE A 51 -7.31 -3.99 4.84
CA PHE A 51 -8.55 -3.22 4.76
C PHE A 51 -9.62 -3.85 5.65
N TYR A 52 -10.36 -3.05 6.43
CA TYR A 52 -11.43 -3.57 7.27
C TYR A 52 -12.75 -3.69 6.50
N VAL A 53 -13.35 -4.88 6.50
CA VAL A 53 -14.66 -5.14 5.88
C VAL A 53 -15.52 -6.00 6.80
N ASN A 54 -16.62 -5.43 7.32
CA ASN A 54 -17.66 -6.17 8.07
C ASN A 54 -17.11 -7.09 9.20
N GLY A 55 -16.24 -6.56 10.06
CA GLY A 55 -15.73 -7.27 11.25
C GLY A 55 -14.50 -8.14 11.01
N ARG A 56 -13.94 -8.14 9.80
CA ARG A 56 -12.74 -8.91 9.44
C ARG A 56 -11.82 -8.10 8.53
N ALA A 57 -10.56 -8.50 8.44
CA ALA A 57 -9.68 -8.04 7.39
C ALA A 57 -10.10 -8.61 6.03
N GLU A 58 -10.02 -7.78 5.00
CA GLU A 58 -10.18 -8.15 3.61
C GLU A 58 -9.00 -9.00 3.14
N THR A 59 -9.26 -9.85 2.15
CA THR A 59 -8.25 -10.75 1.55
C THR A 59 -7.55 -10.14 0.35
N ASP A 60 -8.10 -9.07 -0.21
CA ASP A 60 -7.41 -8.25 -1.19
C ASP A 60 -6.36 -7.38 -0.51
N GLY A 61 -5.18 -7.29 -1.12
CA GLY A 61 -3.98 -6.72 -0.52
C GLY A 61 -2.97 -7.77 -0.04
N PRO A 62 -3.26 -8.59 1.00
CA PRO A 62 -2.27 -9.45 1.63
C PRO A 62 -1.46 -10.36 0.69
N PRO A 63 -2.06 -11.05 -0.32
CA PRO A 63 -1.27 -11.80 -1.29
C PRO A 63 -0.28 -10.95 -2.07
N GLY A 64 -0.70 -9.76 -2.53
CA GLY A 64 0.16 -8.81 -3.24
C GLY A 64 1.29 -8.28 -2.37
N ALA A 65 0.98 -7.92 -1.12
CA ALA A 65 1.96 -7.48 -0.14
C ALA A 65 2.98 -8.59 0.20
N PHE A 66 2.54 -9.83 0.33
CA PHE A 66 3.40 -11.00 0.55
C PHE A 66 4.40 -11.20 -0.61
N PHE A 67 3.93 -11.21 -1.86
CA PHE A 67 4.82 -11.38 -3.01
C PHE A 67 5.78 -10.20 -3.17
N LEU A 68 5.31 -8.98 -2.91
CA LEU A 68 6.13 -7.78 -2.94
C LEU A 68 7.23 -7.82 -1.86
N TYR A 69 6.89 -8.23 -0.63
CA TYR A 69 7.86 -8.42 0.45
C TYR A 69 8.97 -9.38 0.02
N ASN A 70 8.61 -10.58 -0.46
CA ASN A 70 9.59 -11.59 -0.85
C ASN A 70 10.45 -11.11 -2.03
N ALA A 71 9.86 -10.45 -3.03
CA ALA A 71 10.61 -9.90 -4.15
C ALA A 71 11.63 -8.84 -3.70
N LEU A 72 11.24 -7.94 -2.77
CA LEU A 72 12.14 -6.93 -2.22
C LEU A 72 13.28 -7.57 -1.42
N GLU A 73 12.98 -8.58 -0.59
CA GLU A 73 14.01 -9.32 0.16
C GLU A 73 15.01 -10.01 -0.79
N MET A 74 14.52 -10.70 -1.83
CA MET A 74 15.37 -11.33 -2.86
C MET A 74 16.24 -10.31 -3.62
N LEU A 75 15.73 -9.09 -3.78
CA LEU A 75 16.47 -7.99 -4.39
C LEU A 75 17.48 -7.32 -3.43
N GLY A 76 17.52 -7.72 -2.16
CA GLY A 76 18.48 -7.25 -1.16
C GLY A 76 18.00 -6.07 -0.31
N PHE A 77 16.71 -5.75 -0.33
CA PHE A 77 16.11 -4.77 0.57
C PHE A 77 15.83 -5.36 1.96
N CYS A 78 15.46 -4.50 2.92
CA CYS A 78 14.94 -4.88 4.23
C CYS A 78 13.45 -4.52 4.34
N PRO A 79 12.54 -5.34 3.78
CA PRO A 79 11.12 -5.07 3.85
C PRO A 79 10.54 -5.36 5.25
N TYR A 80 9.55 -4.58 5.65
CA TYR A 80 8.68 -4.82 6.80
C TYR A 80 7.23 -4.67 6.36
N ILE A 81 6.38 -5.63 6.71
CA ILE A 81 4.93 -5.42 6.66
C ILE A 81 4.54 -4.50 7.81
N VAL A 82 3.73 -3.48 7.55
CA VAL A 82 3.20 -2.55 8.54
C VAL A 82 1.68 -2.65 8.52
N THR A 83 1.09 -3.15 9.59
CA THR A 83 -0.35 -3.47 9.61
C THR A 83 -0.95 -3.34 11.00
N ASP A 84 -2.13 -3.90 11.21
CA ASP A 84 -2.84 -3.92 12.49
C ASP A 84 -3.31 -5.33 12.86
N ASP A 85 -3.92 -5.45 14.03
CA ASP A 85 -4.32 -6.73 14.61
C ASP A 85 -5.32 -7.52 13.76
N TYR A 86 -6.15 -6.87 12.94
CA TYR A 86 -7.08 -7.58 12.07
C TYR A 86 -6.35 -8.41 11.00
N CYS A 87 -5.16 -7.99 10.60
CA CYS A 87 -4.39 -8.60 9.52
C CYS A 87 -3.22 -9.47 10.00
N ARG A 88 -3.04 -9.63 11.32
CA ARG A 88 -1.90 -10.33 11.92
C ARG A 88 -1.67 -11.73 11.37
N GLY A 89 -2.74 -12.49 11.14
CA GLY A 89 -2.66 -13.87 10.64
C GLY A 89 -2.21 -14.00 9.18
N PHE A 90 -2.23 -12.93 8.38
CA PHE A 90 -1.84 -13.02 6.96
C PHE A 90 -0.33 -13.02 6.72
N PHE A 91 0.45 -12.53 7.67
CA PHE A 91 1.88 -12.24 7.49
C PHE A 91 2.76 -12.99 8.49
N GLU A 92 2.28 -14.12 9.01
CA GLU A 92 3.06 -14.99 9.88
C GLU A 92 4.38 -15.41 9.21
N GLY A 93 5.49 -15.28 9.95
CA GLY A 93 6.83 -15.58 9.45
C GLY A 93 7.51 -14.42 8.70
N LEU A 94 6.83 -13.31 8.45
CA LEU A 94 7.45 -12.10 7.88
C LEU A 94 7.84 -11.10 8.98
N SER A 95 8.78 -10.20 8.66
CA SER A 95 9.08 -9.06 9.53
C SER A 95 7.89 -8.09 9.53
N CYS A 96 7.22 -7.97 10.68
CA CYS A 96 6.00 -7.17 10.80
C CYS A 96 6.12 -6.12 11.92
N LEU A 97 5.57 -4.93 11.67
CA LEU A 97 5.28 -3.92 12.68
C LEU A 97 3.77 -3.73 12.77
N PHE A 98 3.26 -3.63 13.99
CA PHE A 98 1.82 -3.50 14.25
C PHE A 98 1.54 -2.14 14.87
N TYR A 99 0.52 -1.44 14.37
CA TYR A 99 0.05 -0.22 15.02
C TYR A 99 -0.38 -0.52 16.48
N PRO A 100 -0.07 0.36 17.46
CA PRO A 100 0.57 1.69 17.32
C PRO A 100 2.11 1.67 17.29
N ASP A 101 2.74 0.52 17.47
CA ASP A 101 4.19 0.38 17.69
C ASP A 101 4.99 0.33 16.38
N ILE A 102 4.92 1.41 15.59
CA ILE A 102 5.64 1.56 14.33
C ILE A 102 6.80 2.53 14.54
N SER A 103 7.98 2.01 14.88
CA SER A 103 9.13 2.80 15.33
C SER A 103 10.30 2.89 14.34
N LEU A 104 10.08 2.61 13.05
CA LEU A 104 11.11 2.64 12.02
C LEU A 104 10.95 3.84 11.07
N ASN A 105 12.08 4.38 10.63
CA ASN A 105 12.14 5.33 9.51
C ASN A 105 12.42 4.55 8.23
N PHE A 106 11.48 4.56 7.30
CA PHE A 106 11.59 3.84 6.04
C PHE A 106 12.26 4.70 4.96
N ASP A 107 13.02 4.05 4.08
CA ASP A 107 13.59 4.65 2.86
C ASP A 107 12.60 4.66 1.69
N LEU A 108 11.55 3.83 1.78
CA LEU A 108 10.43 3.72 0.86
C LEU A 108 9.20 3.23 1.60
N LEU A 109 8.05 3.82 1.32
CA LEU A 109 6.75 3.32 1.76
C LEU A 109 5.93 2.84 0.56
N ILE A 110 5.32 1.67 0.67
CA ILE A 110 4.42 1.13 -0.34
C ILE A 110 3.11 0.77 0.34
N SER A 111 2.00 1.37 -0.09
CA SER A 111 0.66 0.95 0.33
C SER A 111 0.11 -0.08 -0.64
N VAL A 112 -0.45 -1.16 -0.09
CA VAL A 112 -1.16 -2.21 -0.81
C VAL A 112 -2.51 -2.41 -0.17
N GLU A 113 -3.58 -1.90 -0.79
CA GLU A 113 -4.96 -2.06 -0.30
C GLU A 113 -5.14 -1.64 1.17
N ARG A 114 -4.51 -0.51 1.54
CA ARG A 114 -4.69 0.10 2.86
C ARG A 114 -5.59 1.32 2.74
N ALA A 115 -6.62 1.39 3.58
CA ALA A 115 -7.53 2.52 3.66
C ALA A 115 -6.80 3.86 3.88
N GLY A 116 -7.15 4.86 3.09
CA GLY A 116 -6.70 6.25 3.25
C GLY A 116 -7.81 7.14 3.77
N ARG A 117 -7.48 8.13 4.62
CA ARG A 117 -8.47 9.06 5.15
C ARG A 117 -9.06 9.95 4.04
N SER A 118 -10.36 10.20 4.15
CA SER A 118 -11.07 11.22 3.38
C SER A 118 -10.77 12.62 3.93
N LYS A 119 -11.28 13.66 3.25
CA LYS A 119 -11.08 15.09 3.60
C LYS A 119 -11.57 15.46 5.01
N ASP A 120 -12.55 14.73 5.53
CA ASP A 120 -13.09 14.89 6.87
C ASP A 120 -12.30 14.12 7.95
N GLY A 121 -11.18 13.48 7.57
CA GLY A 121 -10.34 12.69 8.46
C GLY A 121 -10.84 11.28 8.76
N ARG A 122 -11.93 10.84 8.12
CA ARG A 122 -12.55 9.53 8.34
C ARG A 122 -12.20 8.53 7.25
N TYR A 123 -12.38 7.25 7.55
CA TYR A 123 -12.15 6.15 6.62
C TYR A 123 -13.49 5.57 6.17
N TYR A 124 -13.64 5.34 4.87
CA TYR A 124 -14.87 4.83 4.28
C TYR A 124 -14.58 3.61 3.42
N ASN A 125 -15.48 2.63 3.43
CA ASN A 125 -15.46 1.55 2.43
C ASN A 125 -16.16 1.98 1.12
N MET A 126 -16.14 1.12 0.11
CA MET A 126 -16.77 1.37 -1.19
C MET A 126 -18.29 1.61 -1.14
N LYS A 127 -18.97 1.21 -0.04
CA LYS A 127 -20.39 1.51 0.21
C LYS A 127 -20.60 2.83 0.94
N LYS A 128 -19.54 3.66 1.08
CA LYS A 128 -19.51 4.92 1.85
C LYS A 128 -19.86 4.75 3.32
N LYS A 129 -19.70 3.54 3.87
CA LYS A 129 -19.88 3.29 5.29
C LYS A 129 -18.60 3.70 6.01
N ASP A 130 -18.75 4.47 7.07
CA ASP A 130 -17.67 4.85 7.97
C ASP A 130 -17.10 3.60 8.67
N ILE A 131 -15.79 3.43 8.59
CA ILE A 131 -15.01 2.33 9.19
C ILE A 131 -13.88 2.88 10.06
N THR A 132 -13.96 4.15 10.48
CA THR A 132 -12.90 4.84 11.23
C THR A 132 -12.55 4.13 12.54
N ASP A 133 -13.55 3.70 13.31
CA ASP A 133 -13.36 3.00 14.58
C ASP A 133 -12.63 1.65 14.44
N HIS A 134 -12.49 1.15 13.22
CA HIS A 134 -11.83 -0.12 12.90
C HIS A 134 -10.59 0.05 12.02
N THR A 135 -10.24 1.29 11.67
CA THR A 135 -9.12 1.59 10.78
C THR A 135 -8.07 2.39 11.53
N PRO A 136 -7.01 1.74 12.04
CA PRO A 136 -5.87 2.46 12.58
C PRO A 136 -5.26 3.43 11.55
N PRO A 137 -4.84 4.63 11.95
CA PRO A 137 -4.39 5.70 11.05
C PRO A 137 -2.96 5.48 10.53
N ILE A 138 -2.71 4.33 9.91
CA ILE A 138 -1.42 3.97 9.31
C ILE A 138 -1.07 4.89 8.11
N ASP A 139 -2.07 5.53 7.50
CA ASP A 139 -1.87 6.52 6.44
C ASP A 139 -1.08 7.76 6.89
N GLU A 140 -0.96 8.02 8.19
CA GLU A 140 -0.09 9.09 8.74
C GLU A 140 1.37 8.92 8.36
N LEU A 141 1.82 7.68 8.17
CA LEU A 141 3.18 7.40 7.69
C LEU A 141 3.42 8.02 6.32
N PHE A 142 2.41 8.00 5.45
CA PHE A 142 2.49 8.55 4.09
C PHE A 142 2.32 10.06 4.07
N ILE A 143 1.40 10.59 4.88
CA ILE A 143 1.19 12.04 5.00
C ILE A 143 2.47 12.74 5.49
N ASN A 144 3.18 12.12 6.43
CA ASN A 144 4.41 12.67 7.00
C ASN A 144 5.69 12.16 6.32
N ALA A 145 5.57 11.38 5.24
CA ALA A 145 6.71 10.75 4.59
C ALA A 145 7.66 11.79 3.98
N LYS A 146 8.94 11.68 4.32
CA LYS A 146 10.04 12.32 3.57
C LYS A 146 10.64 11.39 2.52
N ALA A 147 10.38 10.09 2.66
CA ALA A 147 10.76 9.06 1.72
C ALA A 147 9.81 9.05 0.52
N PRO A 148 10.24 8.54 -0.64
CA PRO A 148 9.33 8.21 -1.72
C PRO A 148 8.21 7.27 -1.25
N THR A 149 7.03 7.43 -1.85
CA THR A 149 5.84 6.63 -1.53
C THR A 149 5.22 6.06 -2.80
N ILE A 150 4.72 4.82 -2.74
CA ILE A 150 3.94 4.17 -3.81
C ILE A 150 2.59 3.75 -3.22
N GLY A 151 1.50 3.95 -3.96
CA GLY A 151 0.17 3.48 -3.58
C GLY A 151 -0.39 2.49 -4.61
N ILE A 152 -0.97 1.40 -4.12
CA ILE A 152 -1.66 0.37 -4.91
C ILE A 152 -3.04 0.19 -4.27
N GLY A 153 -4.09 0.36 -5.07
CA GLY A 153 -5.48 0.18 -4.67
C GLY A 153 -6.39 0.02 -5.89
N ASP A 154 -7.65 -0.35 -5.67
CA ASP A 154 -8.58 -0.71 -6.75
C ASP A 154 -9.96 -0.03 -6.68
N GLY A 155 -10.24 0.71 -5.61
CA GLY A 155 -11.55 1.28 -5.29
C GLY A 155 -11.60 2.81 -5.19
N GLY A 156 -10.48 3.47 -4.91
CA GLY A 156 -10.38 4.93 -4.81
C GLY A 156 -10.39 5.48 -3.38
N ASN A 157 -10.54 4.62 -2.37
CA ASN A 157 -10.55 4.95 -0.94
C ASN A 157 -9.27 4.49 -0.22
N GLU A 158 -8.27 4.03 -0.96
CA GLU A 158 -6.98 3.57 -0.48
C GLU A 158 -5.94 4.70 -0.47
N ILE A 159 -4.89 4.52 0.33
CA ILE A 159 -3.71 5.38 0.33
C ILE A 159 -3.13 5.45 -1.09
N GLY A 160 -2.93 6.68 -1.57
CA GLY A 160 -2.41 6.97 -2.90
C GLY A 160 -3.48 7.47 -3.88
N MET A 161 -4.75 7.12 -3.65
CA MET A 161 -5.85 7.53 -4.54
C MET A 161 -6.20 9.02 -4.44
N GLY A 162 -5.82 9.67 -3.34
CA GLY A 162 -5.95 11.13 -3.18
C GLY A 162 -5.18 11.96 -4.22
N ASN A 163 -4.26 11.37 -4.99
CA ASN A 163 -3.59 12.03 -6.12
C ASN A 163 -4.52 12.33 -7.30
N PHE A 164 -5.71 11.73 -7.33
CA PHE A 164 -6.66 11.81 -8.44
C PHE A 164 -8.04 12.33 -8.00
N TYR A 165 -8.13 12.94 -6.81
CA TYR A 165 -9.34 13.55 -6.26
C TYR A 165 -9.53 15.01 -6.69
#